data_AF-V4A7N7-F1
#
_entry.id   AF-V4A7N7-F1
#
_cell.length_a   1.000
_cell.length_b   1.000
_cell.length_c   1.000
_cell.angle_alpha   90.00
_cell.angle_beta   90.00
_cell.angle_gamma   90.00
#
_symmetry.space_group_name_H-M   'P 1'
#
loop_
_entity.id
_entity.type
_entity.pdbx_description
1 polymer ?
#
loop_
_entity_poly.entity_id
_entity_poly.type
_entity_poly.pdbx_seq_one_letter_code
_entity_poly.pdbx_strand_id
1 'polypeptide(L)'
;MINRLVLCVVFIGYSVNGQVIDTRICSTFSTNTTECQSGDKALPTSDYPGEIDIDTVKTLFRDRTAIKKACKSENKAKYRAAAVCIANSYRHCADNDFKTLIPTGEKYGEAIDLVCDNEETADHILNCLSDSYIDCTANKVARGSYTTSVDRSKPFSDHKEYYCGVAQIEEECARDDIDVQECLDTGTYDKFVELRNILRPTACGASAVIFTASLLFVSLIASFFH
;
A
#
# COMPACT_ATOMS: atom_id res chain seq x y z
N MET A 1 17.13 -12.55 -21.87
CA MET A 1 16.64 -12.92 -20.51
C MET A 1 16.87 -11.76 -19.54
N ILE A 2 16.20 -10.63 -19.76
CA ILE A 2 16.07 -9.54 -18.79
C ILE A 2 14.60 -9.60 -18.40
N ASN A 3 14.26 -10.58 -17.57
CA ASN A 3 12.88 -11.03 -17.38
C ASN A 3 12.55 -11.02 -15.89
N ARG A 4 11.47 -10.28 -15.55
CA ARG A 4 10.63 -10.41 -14.34
C ARG A 4 10.94 -9.61 -13.07
N LEU A 5 12.03 -8.84 -12.96
CA LEU A 5 12.29 -8.10 -11.71
C LEU A 5 11.63 -6.70 -11.61
N VAL A 6 11.05 -6.17 -12.69
CA VAL A 6 10.59 -4.77 -12.77
C VAL A 6 9.08 -4.59 -12.50
N LEU A 7 8.29 -5.66 -12.45
CA LEU A 7 6.83 -5.56 -12.33
C LEU A 7 6.28 -5.36 -10.89
N CYS A 8 7.13 -5.27 -9.87
CA CYS A 8 6.70 -5.19 -8.46
C CYS A 8 6.56 -3.76 -7.90
N VAL A 9 6.60 -2.74 -8.75
CA VAL A 9 6.83 -1.34 -8.35
C VAL A 9 5.56 -0.57 -7.97
N VAL A 10 4.36 -1.15 -8.13
CA VAL A 10 3.12 -0.34 -8.09
C VAL A 10 2.63 0.06 -6.69
N PHE A 11 3.11 -0.55 -5.60
CA PHE A 11 2.72 -0.16 -4.22
C PHE A 11 3.84 -0.50 -3.18
N ILE A 12 5.10 -0.24 -3.52
CA ILE A 12 6.24 -0.43 -2.59
C ILE A 12 6.17 0.59 -1.45
N GLY A 13 5.62 1.79 -1.68
CA GLY A 13 5.57 2.88 -0.70
C GLY A 13 4.82 2.56 0.60
N TYR A 14 3.79 1.72 0.51
CA TYR A 14 2.99 1.27 1.65
C TYR A 14 3.41 -0.12 2.15
N SER A 15 4.32 -0.75 1.43
CA SER A 15 4.77 -2.11 1.66
C SER A 15 6.04 -2.11 2.47
N VAL A 16 5.88 -1.92 3.78
CA VAL A 16 6.91 -2.35 4.69
C VAL A 16 7.01 -3.87 4.58
N ASN A 17 7.98 -4.37 3.81
CA ASN A 17 8.29 -5.79 3.72
C ASN A 17 8.79 -6.28 5.09
N GLY A 18 8.86 -7.62 5.28
CA GLY A 18 9.34 -8.37 6.48
C GLY A 18 10.39 -7.71 7.36
N GLN A 19 11.18 -6.85 6.74
CA GLN A 19 12.33 -6.09 7.20
C GLN A 19 12.11 -5.15 8.37
N VAL A 20 10.87 -4.89 8.82
CA VAL A 20 10.63 -4.15 10.09
C VAL A 20 10.24 -5.07 11.25
N ILE A 21 9.90 -6.32 10.95
CA ILE A 21 9.60 -7.33 11.94
C ILE A 21 10.88 -8.07 12.29
N ASP A 22 11.19 -8.11 13.57
CA ASP A 22 12.13 -9.10 14.08
C ASP A 22 11.37 -10.40 14.36
N THR A 23 11.32 -11.29 13.37
CA THR A 23 10.66 -12.60 13.49
C THR A 23 11.41 -13.54 14.44
N ARG A 24 12.66 -13.23 14.80
CA ARG A 24 13.43 -14.00 15.80
C ARG A 24 12.99 -13.63 17.22
N ILE A 25 12.56 -12.38 17.43
CA ILE A 25 12.04 -11.90 18.71
C ILE A 25 10.53 -12.18 18.83
N CYS A 26 9.77 -12.09 17.73
CA CYS A 26 8.34 -12.37 17.74
C CYS A 26 8.02 -13.85 17.46
N SER A 27 8.31 -14.71 18.44
CA SER A 27 8.07 -16.17 18.35
C SER A 27 6.60 -16.55 18.10
N THR A 28 5.65 -15.67 18.39
CA THR A 28 4.22 -15.88 18.19
C THR A 28 3.72 -15.49 16.80
N PHE A 29 4.57 -14.91 15.93
CA PHE A 29 4.13 -14.39 14.64
C PHE A 29 3.46 -15.46 13.77
N SER A 30 4.15 -16.59 13.57
CA SER A 30 3.67 -17.71 12.75
C SER A 30 2.35 -18.29 13.29
N THR A 31 2.29 -18.53 14.60
CA THR A 31 1.07 -19.04 15.27
C THR A 31 -0.11 -18.08 15.11
N ASN A 32 0.10 -16.78 15.32
CA ASN A 32 -0.95 -15.78 15.22
C ASN A 32 -1.48 -15.68 13.77
N THR A 33 -0.61 -15.73 12.76
CA THR A 33 -1.03 -15.66 11.35
C THR A 33 -1.78 -16.91 10.89
N THR A 34 -1.42 -18.09 11.39
CA THR A 34 -2.15 -19.35 11.13
C THR A 34 -3.51 -19.35 11.82
N GLU A 35 -3.60 -18.86 13.07
CA GLU A 35 -4.88 -18.73 13.79
C GLU A 35 -5.86 -17.74 13.15
N CYS A 36 -5.36 -16.77 12.37
CA CYS A 36 -6.20 -15.86 11.61
C CYS A 36 -7.08 -16.59 10.56
N GLN A 37 -6.70 -17.81 10.17
CA GLN A 37 -7.25 -18.52 9.01
C GLN A 37 -7.62 -19.97 9.33
N SER A 38 -7.75 -20.32 10.60
CA SER A 38 -8.08 -21.69 11.04
C SER A 38 -9.59 -21.88 11.28
N GLY A 39 -10.04 -23.13 11.18
CA GLY A 39 -11.43 -23.52 11.44
C GLY A 39 -12.43 -22.77 10.55
N ASP A 40 -13.45 -22.18 11.15
CA ASP A 40 -14.52 -21.47 10.44
C ASP A 40 -14.04 -20.18 9.72
N LYS A 41 -12.85 -19.68 10.09
CA LYS A 41 -12.20 -18.52 9.44
C LYS A 41 -11.44 -18.91 8.17
N ALA A 42 -11.26 -20.20 7.92
CA ALA A 42 -10.49 -20.68 6.78
C ALA A 42 -11.10 -20.20 5.46
N LEU A 43 -10.21 -19.67 4.62
CA LEU A 43 -10.51 -19.34 3.24
C LEU A 43 -10.76 -20.63 2.45
N PRO A 44 -11.66 -20.62 1.45
CA PRO A 44 -11.91 -21.79 0.62
C PRO A 44 -10.64 -22.25 -0.09
N THR A 45 -10.32 -23.55 0.03
CA THR A 45 -9.09 -24.15 -0.53
C THR A 45 -9.05 -24.14 -2.06
N SER A 46 -10.21 -24.09 -2.71
CA SER A 46 -10.35 -23.95 -4.17
C SER A 46 -9.70 -22.66 -4.67
N ASP A 47 -9.88 -21.59 -3.92
CA ASP A 47 -9.29 -20.30 -4.21
C ASP A 47 -7.92 -20.19 -3.52
N TYR A 48 -7.83 -20.45 -2.22
CA TYR A 48 -6.64 -20.27 -1.40
C TYR A 48 -6.08 -21.65 -0.96
N PRO A 49 -5.26 -22.30 -1.80
CA PRO A 49 -4.72 -23.64 -1.48
C PRO A 49 -3.76 -23.65 -0.29
N GLY A 50 -3.31 -22.49 0.17
CA GLY A 50 -2.51 -22.31 1.37
C GLY A 50 -2.93 -21.04 2.11
N GLU A 51 -2.39 -20.87 3.32
CA GLU A 51 -2.57 -19.68 4.15
C GLU A 51 -2.04 -18.44 3.42
N ILE A 52 -2.78 -17.33 3.54
CA ILE A 52 -2.33 -16.03 3.06
C ILE A 52 -1.40 -15.39 4.09
N ASP A 53 -0.40 -14.67 3.62
CA ASP A 53 0.52 -13.88 4.43
C ASP A 53 0.36 -12.38 4.14
N ILE A 54 1.18 -11.54 4.76
CA ILE A 54 1.11 -10.09 4.53
C ILE A 54 1.40 -9.72 3.07
N ASP A 55 2.24 -10.49 2.38
CA ASP A 55 2.58 -10.22 0.99
C ASP A 55 1.42 -10.58 0.05
N THR A 56 0.65 -11.60 0.41
CA THR A 56 -0.63 -11.93 -0.24
C THR A 56 -1.68 -10.84 -0.01
N VAL A 57 -1.76 -10.29 1.21
CA VAL A 57 -2.64 -9.15 1.52
C VAL A 57 -2.26 -7.92 0.70
N LYS A 58 -0.96 -7.60 0.59
CA LYS A 58 -0.47 -6.50 -0.25
C LYS A 58 -0.73 -6.76 -1.73
N THR A 59 -0.62 -8.01 -2.17
CA THR A 59 -0.80 -8.40 -3.57
C THR A 59 -2.22 -8.09 -4.06
N LEU A 60 -3.22 -8.11 -3.17
CA LEU A 60 -4.58 -7.68 -3.50
C LEU A 60 -4.60 -6.33 -4.22
N PHE A 61 -3.83 -5.35 -3.75
CA PHE A 61 -3.88 -3.98 -4.25
C PHE A 61 -3.05 -3.74 -5.52
N ARG A 62 -2.43 -4.78 -6.08
CA ARG A 62 -1.60 -4.69 -7.30
C ARG A 62 -1.91 -5.77 -8.34
N ASP A 63 -2.84 -6.68 -8.05
CA ASP A 63 -3.15 -7.82 -8.91
C ASP A 63 -4.66 -7.96 -9.10
N ARG A 64 -5.09 -7.79 -10.36
CA ARG A 64 -6.49 -7.89 -10.79
C ARG A 64 -7.11 -9.26 -10.47
N THR A 65 -6.34 -10.33 -10.57
CA THR A 65 -6.78 -11.70 -10.24
C THR A 65 -6.97 -11.84 -8.74
N ALA A 66 -6.09 -11.24 -7.93
CA ALA A 66 -6.22 -11.24 -6.49
C ALA A 66 -7.49 -10.49 -6.04
N ILE A 67 -7.82 -9.35 -6.68
CA ILE A 67 -9.08 -8.60 -6.43
C ILE A 67 -10.28 -9.49 -6.69
N LYS A 68 -10.42 -10.01 -7.92
CA LYS A 68 -11.57 -10.85 -8.32
C LYS A 68 -11.77 -12.04 -7.40
N LYS A 69 -10.68 -12.63 -6.93
CA LYS A 69 -10.69 -13.76 -6.00
C LYS A 69 -11.13 -13.36 -4.60
N ALA A 70 -10.55 -12.30 -4.03
CA ALA A 70 -10.87 -11.83 -2.68
C ALA A 70 -12.30 -11.28 -2.58
N CYS A 71 -12.79 -10.63 -3.64
CA CYS A 71 -14.09 -9.95 -3.65
C CYS A 71 -15.27 -10.85 -3.98
N LYS A 72 -15.06 -12.14 -4.30
CA LYS A 72 -16.14 -13.13 -4.37
C LYS A 72 -16.98 -13.09 -3.09
N SER A 73 -18.30 -13.21 -3.21
CA SER A 73 -19.24 -13.11 -2.09
C SER A 73 -18.92 -14.08 -0.94
N GLU A 74 -18.45 -15.29 -1.27
CA GLU A 74 -18.04 -16.31 -0.30
C GLU A 74 -16.67 -16.04 0.38
N ASN A 75 -15.83 -15.20 -0.23
CA ASN A 75 -14.47 -14.92 0.23
C ASN A 75 -14.37 -13.59 0.96
N LYS A 76 -15.07 -12.54 0.52
CA LYS A 76 -14.86 -11.14 0.97
C LYS A 76 -14.75 -11.02 2.49
N ALA A 77 -15.74 -11.53 3.21
CA ALA A 77 -15.79 -11.41 4.68
C ALA A 77 -14.62 -12.15 5.36
N LYS A 78 -14.29 -13.37 4.90
CA LYS A 78 -13.22 -14.19 5.45
C LYS A 78 -11.84 -13.63 5.12
N TYR A 79 -11.64 -13.20 3.88
CA TYR A 79 -10.40 -12.58 3.41
C TYR A 79 -10.12 -11.29 4.16
N ARG A 80 -11.13 -10.43 4.30
CA ARG A 80 -11.06 -9.21 5.10
C ARG A 80 -10.68 -9.50 6.55
N ALA A 81 -11.36 -10.45 7.19
CA ALA A 81 -11.05 -10.83 8.58
C ALA A 81 -9.62 -11.37 8.74
N ALA A 82 -9.18 -12.22 7.81
CA ALA A 82 -7.81 -12.74 7.78
C ALA A 82 -6.79 -11.61 7.61
N ALA A 83 -7.00 -10.71 6.64
CA ALA A 83 -6.10 -9.59 6.36
C ALA A 83 -5.97 -8.63 7.57
N VAL A 84 -7.09 -8.30 8.22
CA VAL A 84 -7.11 -7.48 9.46
C VAL A 84 -6.28 -8.15 10.56
N CYS A 85 -6.49 -9.45 10.77
CA CYS A 85 -5.81 -10.23 11.80
C CYS A 85 -4.29 -10.36 11.52
N ILE A 86 -3.91 -10.62 10.27
CA ILE A 86 -2.51 -10.70 9.83
C ILE A 86 -1.83 -9.35 10.01
N ALA A 87 -2.44 -8.25 9.55
CA ALA A 87 -1.87 -6.91 9.69
C ALA A 87 -1.68 -6.51 11.15
N ASN A 88 -2.64 -6.84 12.03
CA ASN A 88 -2.50 -6.59 13.46
C ASN A 88 -1.40 -7.45 14.10
N SER A 89 -1.25 -8.71 13.69
CA SER A 89 -0.15 -9.58 14.14
C SER A 89 1.20 -9.04 13.68
N TYR A 90 1.26 -8.55 12.44
CA TYR A 90 2.43 -7.90 11.84
C TYR A 90 2.85 -6.66 12.65
N ARG A 91 1.89 -5.79 12.95
CA ARG A 91 2.09 -4.60 13.78
C ARG A 91 2.46 -4.93 15.21
N HIS A 92 1.90 -5.99 15.78
CA HIS A 92 2.24 -6.41 17.14
C HIS A 92 3.73 -6.75 17.26
N CYS A 93 4.27 -7.41 16.23
CA CYS A 93 5.66 -7.84 16.16
C CYS A 93 6.65 -6.77 15.67
N ALA A 94 6.19 -5.61 15.22
CA ALA A 94 7.07 -4.49 14.87
C ALA A 94 7.41 -3.66 16.12
N ASP A 95 8.63 -3.13 16.20
CA ASP A 95 9.03 -2.26 17.31
C ASP A 95 8.27 -0.93 17.29
N ASN A 96 8.01 -0.34 18.47
CA ASN A 96 7.40 0.98 18.71
C ASN A 96 7.15 1.85 17.47
N ASP A 97 8.15 2.61 17.04
CA ASP A 97 8.03 3.58 15.94
C ASP A 97 7.79 2.89 14.60
N PHE A 98 8.33 1.68 14.39
CA PHE A 98 8.10 0.91 13.17
C PHE A 98 6.65 0.51 12.97
N LYS A 99 5.86 0.39 14.04
CA LYS A 99 4.39 0.21 13.94
C LYS A 99 3.73 1.35 13.18
N THR A 100 4.31 2.56 13.19
CA THR A 100 3.74 3.73 12.51
C THR A 100 3.92 3.68 10.98
N LEU A 101 4.80 2.80 10.48
CA LEU A 101 5.03 2.55 9.05
C LEU A 101 4.10 1.48 8.44
N ILE A 102 3.41 0.71 9.27
CA ILE A 102 2.50 -0.35 8.81
C ILE A 102 1.06 0.15 8.95
N PRO A 103 0.16 0.08 7.96
CA PRO A 103 -1.25 0.41 8.15
C PRO A 103 -1.92 -0.51 9.18
N THR A 104 -2.90 0.00 9.95
CA THR A 104 -3.62 -0.82 10.94
C THR A 104 -4.46 -1.90 10.26
N GLY A 105 -4.83 -2.96 11.00
CA GLY A 105 -5.77 -3.95 10.48
C GLY A 105 -7.09 -3.32 10.04
N GLU A 106 -7.61 -2.33 10.78
CA GLU A 106 -8.80 -1.56 10.36
C GLU A 106 -8.61 -0.89 8.99
N LYS A 107 -7.46 -0.26 8.75
CA LYS A 107 -7.16 0.37 7.45
C LYS A 107 -7.07 -0.64 6.31
N TYR A 108 -6.50 -1.82 6.55
CA TYR A 108 -6.58 -2.91 5.57
C TYR A 108 -8.03 -3.37 5.33
N GLY A 109 -8.84 -3.49 6.38
CA GLY A 109 -10.25 -3.83 6.25
C GLY A 109 -11.03 -2.81 5.43
N GLU A 110 -10.85 -1.52 5.71
CA GLU A 110 -11.44 -0.39 4.98
C GLU A 110 -11.02 -0.37 3.51
N ALA A 111 -9.73 -0.62 3.23
CA ALA A 111 -9.22 -0.69 1.86
C ALA A 111 -9.79 -1.88 1.08
N ILE A 112 -9.94 -3.04 1.72
CA ILE A 112 -10.56 -4.23 1.11
C ILE A 112 -12.03 -3.96 0.81
N ASP A 113 -12.76 -3.33 1.73
CA ASP A 113 -14.16 -2.95 1.51
C ASP A 113 -14.26 -1.99 0.31
N LEU A 114 -13.44 -0.94 0.26
CA LEU A 114 -13.40 0.02 -0.84
C LEU A 114 -13.13 -0.67 -2.19
N VAL A 115 -12.11 -1.53 -2.25
CA VAL A 115 -11.75 -2.25 -3.49
C VAL A 115 -12.88 -3.18 -3.93
N CYS A 116 -13.47 -3.96 -3.02
CA CYS A 116 -14.52 -4.90 -3.39
C CYS A 116 -15.87 -4.24 -3.69
N ASP A 117 -16.16 -3.08 -3.09
CA ASP A 117 -17.37 -2.31 -3.41
C ASP A 117 -17.23 -1.54 -4.73
N ASN A 118 -16.00 -1.38 -5.23
CA ASN A 118 -15.68 -0.68 -6.48
C ASN A 118 -14.77 -1.56 -7.37
N GLU A 119 -15.08 -2.85 -7.49
CA GLU A 119 -14.21 -3.85 -8.13
C GLU A 119 -13.81 -3.46 -9.57
N GLU A 120 -14.78 -3.03 -10.38
CA GLU A 120 -14.52 -2.59 -11.76
C GLU A 120 -13.61 -1.35 -11.81
N THR A 121 -13.81 -0.39 -10.91
CA THR A 121 -12.96 0.79 -10.79
C THR A 121 -11.55 0.41 -10.38
N ALA A 122 -11.38 -0.50 -9.41
CA ALA A 122 -10.08 -0.99 -8.99
C ALA A 122 -9.35 -1.76 -10.11
N ASP A 123 -10.08 -2.57 -10.87
CA ASP A 123 -9.57 -3.28 -12.05
C ASP A 123 -9.10 -2.28 -13.13
N HIS A 124 -9.89 -1.23 -13.38
CA HIS A 124 -9.56 -0.15 -14.32
C HIS A 124 -8.32 0.64 -13.87
N ILE A 125 -8.23 1.01 -12.59
CA ILE A 125 -7.03 1.65 -12.00
C ILE A 125 -5.79 0.83 -12.32
N LEU A 126 -5.80 -0.46 -11.97
CA LEU A 126 -4.65 -1.34 -12.20
C LEU A 126 -4.32 -1.52 -13.68
N ASN A 127 -5.32 -1.44 -14.56
CA ASN A 127 -5.12 -1.48 -16.00
C ASN A 127 -4.54 -0.18 -16.57
N CYS A 128 -4.84 0.96 -15.94
CA CYS A 128 -4.32 2.28 -16.31
C CYS A 128 -2.89 2.54 -15.82
N LEU A 129 -2.45 1.86 -14.76
CA LEU A 129 -1.06 1.92 -14.28
C LEU A 129 -0.16 1.17 -15.27
N SER A 130 0.16 1.85 -16.36
CA SER A 130 0.87 1.30 -17.52
C SER A 130 2.38 1.23 -17.33
N ASP A 131 3.10 0.76 -18.36
CA ASP A 131 4.56 0.78 -18.39
C ASP A 131 5.12 2.20 -18.16
N SER A 132 4.43 3.27 -18.58
CA SER A 132 4.87 4.66 -18.36
C SER A 132 4.95 5.03 -16.87
N TYR A 133 3.92 4.66 -16.10
CA TYR A 133 3.88 4.82 -14.65
C TYR A 133 4.99 4.00 -13.97
N ILE A 134 5.18 2.75 -14.41
CA ILE A 134 6.20 1.85 -13.88
C ILE A 134 7.59 2.42 -14.15
N ASP A 135 7.83 2.92 -15.35
CA ASP A 135 9.09 3.54 -15.76
C ASP A 135 9.34 4.85 -15.01
N CYS A 136 8.32 5.69 -14.84
CA CYS A 136 8.41 6.91 -14.03
C CYS A 136 8.85 6.55 -12.60
N THR A 137 8.16 5.58 -11.99
CA THR A 137 8.41 5.18 -10.61
C THR A 137 9.81 4.58 -10.48
N ALA A 138 10.19 3.64 -11.35
CA ALA A 138 11.51 3.01 -11.34
C ALA A 138 12.64 4.04 -11.52
N ASN A 139 12.49 4.99 -12.45
CA ASN A 139 13.49 6.02 -12.69
C ASN A 139 13.64 6.98 -11.50
N LYS A 140 12.52 7.40 -10.89
CA LYS A 140 12.56 8.28 -9.72
C LYS A 140 13.09 7.56 -8.49
N VAL A 141 12.71 6.30 -8.27
CA VAL A 141 13.27 5.43 -7.21
C VAL A 141 14.78 5.30 -7.37
N ALA A 142 15.26 5.08 -8.61
CA ALA A 142 16.69 5.01 -8.91
C ALA A 142 17.43 6.32 -8.60
N ARG A 143 16.88 7.46 -9.05
CA ARG A 143 17.47 8.79 -8.80
C ARG A 143 17.45 9.19 -7.32
N GLY A 144 16.39 8.81 -6.61
CA GLY A 144 16.23 9.04 -5.17
C GLY A 144 17.04 8.08 -4.30
N SER A 145 17.80 7.15 -4.89
CA SER A 145 18.58 6.14 -4.17
C SER A 145 17.72 5.20 -3.30
N TYR A 146 16.47 4.98 -3.70
CA TYR A 146 15.52 4.06 -3.06
C TYR A 146 15.56 2.64 -3.67
N THR A 147 16.65 2.26 -4.35
CA THR A 147 16.75 0.98 -5.09
C THR A 147 17.00 -0.23 -4.21
N THR A 148 17.53 -0.01 -3.01
CA THR A 148 17.81 -1.07 -2.03
C THR A 148 16.98 -0.83 -0.80
N SER A 149 16.22 -1.85 -0.41
CA SER A 149 15.47 -1.84 0.85
C SER A 149 16.40 -1.61 2.04
N VAL A 150 15.90 -0.87 3.04
CA VAL A 150 16.63 -0.55 4.26
C VAL A 150 16.71 -1.78 5.18
N ASP A 151 17.93 -2.13 5.58
CA ASP A 151 18.18 -3.22 6.53
C ASP A 151 17.67 -2.87 7.94
N ARG A 152 17.14 -3.85 8.67
CA ARG A 152 16.54 -3.67 10.01
C ARG A 152 17.49 -3.04 11.05
N SER A 153 18.81 -3.19 10.87
CA SER A 153 19.84 -2.59 11.73
C SER A 153 19.92 -1.07 11.64
N LYS A 154 19.28 -0.46 10.64
CA LYS A 154 19.25 0.99 10.45
C LYS A 154 18.26 1.68 11.40
N PRO A 155 18.50 2.96 11.73
CA PRO A 155 17.57 3.71 12.55
C PRO A 155 16.21 3.88 11.84
N PHE A 156 15.16 4.07 12.63
CA PHE A 156 13.80 4.28 12.12
C PHE A 156 13.69 5.41 11.08
N SER A 157 14.50 6.47 11.20
CA SER A 157 14.56 7.58 10.24
C SER A 157 14.80 7.10 8.81
N ASP A 158 15.71 6.14 8.62
CA ASP A 158 16.11 5.66 7.29
C ASP A 158 14.98 4.84 6.68
N HIS A 159 14.31 4.01 7.48
CA HIS A 159 13.13 3.27 7.04
C HIS A 159 11.98 4.22 6.70
N LYS A 160 11.73 5.23 7.53
CA LYS A 160 10.72 6.23 7.26
C LYS A 160 11.01 7.00 5.97
N GLU A 161 12.23 7.47 5.78
CA GLU A 161 12.66 8.15 4.55
C GLU A 161 12.44 7.27 3.33
N TYR A 162 12.86 6.00 3.39
CA TYR A 162 12.69 5.06 2.30
C TYR A 162 11.22 4.81 1.95
N TYR A 163 10.41 4.32 2.89
CA TYR A 163 9.03 3.91 2.58
C TYR A 163 8.16 5.11 2.22
N CYS A 164 8.29 6.22 2.97
CA CYS A 164 7.52 7.42 2.67
C CYS A 164 7.98 8.11 1.38
N GLY A 165 9.29 8.08 1.08
CA GLY A 165 9.84 8.61 -0.17
C GLY A 165 9.37 7.83 -1.39
N VAL A 166 9.37 6.50 -1.33
CA VAL A 166 8.83 5.65 -2.41
C VAL A 166 7.33 5.89 -2.58
N ALA A 167 6.56 5.99 -1.50
CA ALA A 167 5.13 6.32 -1.58
C ALA A 167 4.90 7.68 -2.26
N GLN A 168 5.69 8.70 -1.91
CA GLN A 168 5.58 10.01 -2.56
C GLN A 168 5.90 9.93 -4.05
N ILE A 169 6.93 9.19 -4.45
CA ILE A 169 7.29 8.99 -5.86
C ILE A 169 6.14 8.33 -6.63
N GLU A 170 5.53 7.28 -6.08
CA GLU A 170 4.37 6.62 -6.68
C GLU A 170 3.20 7.61 -6.84
N GLU A 171 3.02 8.55 -5.89
CA GLU A 171 1.97 9.60 -5.95
C GLU A 171 2.24 10.60 -7.06
N GLU A 172 3.48 11.07 -7.14
CA GLU A 172 3.91 11.97 -8.20
C GLU A 172 3.76 11.32 -9.58
N CYS A 173 4.16 10.06 -9.74
CA CYS A 173 4.05 9.37 -11.03
C CYS A 173 2.60 9.11 -11.41
N ALA A 174 1.71 8.73 -10.49
CA ALA A 174 0.29 8.56 -10.85
C ALA A 174 -0.41 9.89 -11.19
N ARG A 175 0.00 10.98 -10.56
CA ARG A 175 -0.57 12.32 -10.81
C ARG A 175 -0.02 12.97 -12.08
N ASP A 176 1.27 12.84 -12.32
CA ASP A 176 1.98 13.62 -13.35
C ASP A 176 2.14 12.85 -14.68
N ASP A 177 1.87 11.53 -14.70
CA ASP A 177 1.92 10.71 -15.92
C ASP A 177 0.66 10.94 -16.77
N ILE A 178 0.88 11.44 -18.00
CA ILE A 178 -0.22 11.80 -18.90
C ILE A 178 -1.04 10.58 -19.33
N ASP A 179 -0.42 9.41 -19.50
CA ASP A 179 -1.13 8.21 -19.91
C ASP A 179 -2.04 7.70 -18.78
N VAL A 180 -1.58 7.81 -17.52
CA VAL A 180 -2.41 7.54 -16.35
C VAL A 180 -3.57 8.54 -16.24
N GLN A 181 -3.31 9.84 -16.42
CA GLN A 181 -4.34 10.88 -16.35
C GLN A 181 -5.36 10.77 -17.50
N GLU A 182 -4.95 10.37 -18.70
CA GLU A 182 -5.86 10.14 -19.83
C GLU A 182 -6.68 8.86 -19.67
N CYS A 183 -6.13 7.84 -19.00
CA CYS A 183 -6.82 6.57 -18.75
C CYS A 183 -7.82 6.64 -17.59
N LEU A 184 -7.49 7.38 -16.52
CA LEU A 184 -8.36 7.55 -15.36
C LEU A 184 -9.30 8.74 -15.56
N ASP A 185 -10.61 8.50 -15.52
CA ASP A 185 -11.55 9.61 -15.35
C ASP A 185 -11.45 10.20 -13.93
N THR A 186 -12.05 11.38 -13.70
CA THR A 186 -11.98 12.08 -12.41
C THR A 186 -12.45 11.19 -11.25
N GLY A 187 -13.54 10.41 -11.44
CA GLY A 187 -14.07 9.55 -10.38
C GLY A 187 -13.16 8.37 -10.04
N THR A 188 -12.51 7.78 -11.04
CA THR A 188 -11.55 6.68 -10.87
C THR A 188 -10.27 7.16 -10.20
N TYR A 189 -9.77 8.34 -10.59
CA TYR A 189 -8.60 8.95 -9.94
C TYR A 189 -8.88 9.27 -8.47
N ASP A 190 -10.06 9.82 -8.14
CA ASP A 190 -10.45 10.09 -6.76
C ASP A 190 -10.47 8.80 -5.91
N LYS A 191 -10.94 7.68 -6.49
CA LYS A 191 -10.92 6.36 -5.82
C LYS A 191 -9.51 5.82 -5.62
N PHE A 192 -8.61 6.03 -6.57
CA PHE A 192 -7.19 5.72 -6.39
C PHE A 192 -6.58 6.52 -5.22
N VAL A 193 -6.85 7.83 -5.16
CA VAL A 193 -6.38 8.71 -4.07
C VAL A 193 -6.99 8.30 -2.72
N GLU A 194 -8.28 7.94 -2.69
CA GLU A 194 -8.97 7.45 -1.49
C GLU A 194 -8.32 6.17 -0.95
N LEU A 195 -8.13 5.16 -1.81
CA LEU A 195 -7.47 3.90 -1.43
C LEU A 195 -6.08 4.13 -0.85
N ARG A 196 -5.32 5.03 -1.47
CA ARG A 196 -3.98 5.41 -1.01
C ARG A 196 -3.98 6.12 0.33
N ASN A 197 -4.96 6.99 0.57
CA ASN A 197 -5.09 7.69 1.85
C ASN A 197 -5.47 6.73 2.97
N ILE A 198 -6.31 5.73 2.71
CA ILE A 198 -6.65 4.68 3.66
C ILE A 198 -5.40 3.89 4.06
N LEU A 199 -4.62 3.44 3.08
CA LEU A 199 -3.41 2.64 3.31
C LEU A 199 -2.19 3.48 3.71
N ARG A 200 -2.31 4.81 3.89
CA ARG A 200 -1.17 5.65 4.21
C ARG A 200 -0.65 5.41 5.63
N PRO A 201 0.66 5.15 5.84
CA PRO A 201 1.17 4.92 7.17
C PRO A 201 1.23 6.25 7.90
N THR A 202 0.90 6.22 9.18
CA THR A 202 0.92 7.41 10.04
C THR A 202 2.30 8.09 10.09
N ALA A 203 3.39 7.33 9.95
CA ALA A 203 4.76 7.85 9.91
C ALA A 203 5.00 8.83 8.75
N CYS A 204 4.30 8.63 7.63
CA CYS A 204 4.47 9.42 6.42
C CYS A 204 3.69 10.74 6.44
N GLY A 205 2.86 10.96 7.48
CA GLY A 205 2.07 12.18 7.66
C GLY A 205 1.04 12.41 6.56
N ALA A 206 0.24 13.48 6.70
CA ALA A 206 -0.39 14.09 5.54
C ALA A 206 0.71 14.87 4.82
N SER A 207 0.91 14.64 3.52
CA SER A 207 1.87 15.39 2.71
C SER A 207 1.70 16.88 3.01
N ALA A 208 2.70 17.50 3.64
CA ALA A 208 2.69 18.92 4.01
C ALA A 208 2.49 19.86 2.79
N VAL A 209 2.53 19.29 1.58
CA VAL A 209 2.26 19.95 0.29
C VAL A 209 0.87 20.59 0.24
N ILE A 210 -0.16 20.04 0.91
CA ILE A 210 -1.49 20.68 0.91
C ILE A 210 -1.52 21.93 1.80
N PHE A 211 -0.78 21.94 2.93
CA PHE A 211 -0.78 23.10 3.83
C PHE A 211 0.15 24.24 3.40
N THR A 212 1.27 23.94 2.74
CA THR A 212 2.17 24.99 2.22
C THR A 212 1.58 25.72 1.02
N ALA A 213 0.83 25.03 0.14
CA ALA A 213 0.12 25.67 -0.97
C ALA A 213 -0.96 26.64 -0.46
N SER A 214 -1.74 26.25 0.56
CA SER A 214 -2.75 27.13 1.17
C SER A 214 -2.14 28.34 1.88
N LEU A 215 -1.03 28.16 2.61
CA LEU A 215 -0.34 29.26 3.29
C LEU A 215 0.35 30.24 2.32
N LEU A 216 0.90 29.74 1.21
CA LEU A 216 1.43 30.59 0.13
C LEU A 216 0.32 31.35 -0.60
N PHE A 217 -0.85 30.74 -0.82
CA PHE A 217 -1.98 31.43 -1.45
C PHE A 217 -2.55 32.52 -0.54
N VAL A 218 -2.67 32.26 0.77
CA VAL A 218 -3.13 33.26 1.75
C VAL A 218 -2.10 34.38 1.91
N SER A 219 -0.79 34.09 1.89
CA SER A 219 0.23 35.15 1.95
C SER A 219 0.25 36.02 0.69
N LEU A 220 0.07 35.42 -0.50
CA LEU A 220 -0.07 36.15 -1.76
C LEU A 220 -1.30 37.05 -1.76
N ILE A 221 -2.46 36.54 -1.35
CA ILE A 221 -3.69 37.35 -1.26
C ILE A 221 -3.52 38.49 -0.24
N ALA A 222 -2.97 38.23 0.94
CA ALA A 222 -2.73 39.26 1.95
C ALA A 222 -1.79 40.37 1.44
N SER A 223 -0.79 40.03 0.60
CA SER A 223 0.10 41.02 -0.01
C SER A 223 -0.51 41.84 -1.17
N PHE A 224 -1.64 41.41 -1.74
CA PHE A 224 -2.37 42.21 -2.75
C PHE A 224 -3.39 43.19 -2.14
N PHE A 225 -3.72 43.04 -0.86
CA PHE A 225 -4.69 43.88 -0.14
C PHE A 225 -4.04 44.81 0.91
N HIS A 226 -2.72 45.00 0.83
CA HIS A 226 -1.94 46.06 1.48
C HIS A 226 -1.16 46.84 0.43
#